data_AF-A0A1F8CRI9-F1
#
_entry.id   AF-A0A1F8CRI9-F1
#
_cell.length_a   1.000
_cell.length_b   1.000
_cell.length_c   1.000
_cell.angle_alpha   90.00
_cell.angle_beta   90.00
_cell.angle_gamma   90.00
#
_symmetry.space_group_name_H-M   'P 1'
#
loop_
_entity.id
_entity.type
_entity.pdbx_description
1 polymer ?
#
loop_
_entity_poly.entity_id
_entity_poly.type
_entity_poly.pdbx_seq_one_letter_code
_entity_poly.pdbx_strand_id
1 'polypeptide(L)'
;MSISLTLINRSEGEYKIGDVVSVLIDVLNNYYTKSEQENYISKYGESCLSILYQGKKIESKNSGFIVQEINKNHNLVLIKKKFELTKSNDFLNILEKVSSPIIVVEVTRMISELEFRPPWILPKGELIFPVGMITPYFKKMSDSPYKNDNRGLKFAKAHQKKDQSEIATAYYHKFISEGKIRDLSNADKTGLIHFTTIVTPVNDRLEFSFIQNRLKIANYFFEPDILFSSNEIVARSVRRALYLNKDIQMRRNLRFYEIII
;
A
#
# COMPACT_ATOMS: atom_id res chain seq x y z
N MET A 1 -3.76 -1.13 -10.52
CA MET A 1 -2.92 -0.13 -9.82
C MET A 1 -3.25 -0.28 -8.34
N SER A 2 -2.39 0.18 -7.44
CA SER A 2 -2.74 0.30 -6.02
C SER A 2 -2.48 1.73 -5.57
N ILE A 3 -3.32 2.20 -4.66
CA ILE A 3 -3.16 3.50 -4.02
C ILE A 3 -2.85 3.23 -2.57
N SER A 4 -1.66 3.59 -2.13
CA SER A 4 -1.26 3.49 -0.73
C SER A 4 -1.11 4.85 -0.06
N LEU A 5 -1.26 4.79 1.26
CA LEU A 5 -1.05 5.85 2.21
C LEU A 5 -0.32 5.25 3.41
N THR A 6 0.85 5.76 3.75
CA THR A 6 1.55 5.47 5.00
C THR A 6 1.58 6.73 5.83
N LEU A 7 1.17 6.64 7.09
CA LEU A 7 1.19 7.70 8.07
C LEU A 7 1.87 7.19 9.33
N ILE A 8 2.87 7.92 9.80
CA ILE A 8 3.65 7.56 10.98
C ILE A 8 3.84 8.82 11.82
N ASN A 9 3.35 8.79 13.06
CA ASN A 9 3.56 9.85 14.03
C ASN A 9 4.90 9.70 14.74
N ARG A 10 5.74 10.74 14.72
CA ARG A 10 7.02 10.74 15.47
C ARG A 10 6.95 11.50 16.80
N SER A 11 5.84 12.20 17.05
CA SER A 11 5.67 13.15 18.16
C SER A 11 4.71 12.64 19.23
N GLU A 12 4.62 11.32 19.40
CA GLU A 12 3.84 10.61 20.44
C GLU A 12 2.30 10.71 20.32
N GLY A 13 1.78 11.23 19.21
CA GLY A 13 0.33 11.22 18.95
C GLY A 13 -0.15 9.96 18.25
N GLU A 14 -1.43 9.60 18.43
CA GLU A 14 -2.09 8.52 17.69
C GLU A 14 -3.11 9.09 16.69
N TYR A 15 -3.29 8.39 15.58
CA TYR A 15 -4.34 8.66 14.60
C TYR A 15 -5.45 7.64 14.75
N LYS A 16 -6.71 8.09 14.72
CA LYS A 16 -7.85 7.17 14.56
C LYS A 16 -7.79 6.54 13.17
N ILE A 17 -7.78 5.21 13.13
CA ILE A 17 -7.68 4.46 11.87
C ILE A 17 -8.89 4.72 10.99
N GLY A 18 -10.09 4.77 11.58
CA GLY A 18 -11.34 5.09 10.88
C GLY A 18 -11.27 6.41 10.11
N ASP A 19 -10.81 7.47 10.77
CA ASP A 19 -10.69 8.81 10.17
C ASP A 19 -9.73 8.80 8.96
N VAL A 20 -8.55 8.18 9.11
CA VAL A 20 -7.55 8.11 8.03
C VAL A 20 -8.07 7.34 6.82
N VAL A 21 -8.74 6.19 7.07
CA VAL A 21 -9.32 5.38 6.01
C VAL A 21 -10.48 6.12 5.33
N SER A 22 -11.34 6.79 6.10
CA SER A 22 -12.46 7.60 5.60
C SER A 22 -11.98 8.70 4.66
N VAL A 23 -10.98 9.47 5.08
CA VAL A 23 -10.36 10.52 4.26
C VAL A 23 -9.79 9.95 2.95
N LEU A 24 -9.13 8.79 3.00
CA LEU A 24 -8.63 8.14 1.79
C LEU A 24 -9.79 7.81 0.84
N ILE A 25 -10.85 7.17 1.33
CA ILE A 25 -12.03 6.79 0.53
C ILE A 25 -12.69 8.01 -0.12
N ASP A 26 -12.89 9.08 0.64
CA ASP A 26 -13.49 10.33 0.14
C ASP A 26 -12.65 10.93 -0.99
N VAL A 27 -11.33 10.87 -0.88
CA VAL A 27 -10.44 11.35 -1.95
C VAL A 27 -10.55 10.48 -3.19
N LEU A 28 -10.60 9.16 -3.03
CA LEU A 28 -10.78 8.25 -4.15
C LEU A 28 -12.11 8.49 -4.87
N ASN A 29 -13.18 8.76 -4.11
CA ASN A 29 -14.51 9.04 -4.64
C ASN A 29 -14.61 10.40 -5.35
N ASN A 30 -13.93 11.43 -4.84
CA ASN A 30 -14.05 12.79 -5.37
C ASN A 30 -13.11 13.11 -6.55
N TYR A 31 -11.93 12.48 -6.60
CA TYR A 31 -10.90 12.87 -7.57
C TYR A 31 -10.69 11.89 -8.73
N TYR A 32 -11.23 10.67 -8.64
CA TYR A 32 -11.18 9.71 -9.74
C TYR A 32 -12.56 9.56 -10.36
N THR A 33 -12.62 9.63 -11.68
CA THR A 33 -13.84 9.28 -12.41
C THR A 33 -14.18 7.80 -12.19
N LYS A 34 -15.44 7.42 -12.41
CA LYS A 34 -15.87 6.02 -12.32
C LYS A 34 -15.02 5.08 -13.19
N SER A 35 -14.64 5.53 -14.39
CA SER A 35 -13.79 4.72 -15.29
C SER A 35 -12.37 4.53 -14.74
N GLU A 36 -11.80 5.56 -14.11
CA GLU A 36 -10.50 5.48 -13.45
C GLU A 36 -10.58 4.60 -12.20
N GLN A 37 -11.64 4.70 -11.42
CA GLN A 37 -11.89 3.79 -10.29
C GLN A 37 -11.97 2.34 -10.77
N GLU A 38 -12.75 2.02 -11.79
CA GLU A 38 -12.89 0.65 -12.35
C GLU A 38 -11.59 0.10 -12.97
N ASN A 39 -10.71 0.99 -13.46
CA ASN A 39 -9.43 0.60 -14.03
C ASN A 39 -8.33 0.44 -12.98
N TYR A 40 -8.32 1.31 -11.96
CA TYR A 40 -7.22 1.46 -11.04
C TYR A 40 -7.49 0.91 -9.64
N ILE A 41 -8.73 0.99 -9.15
CA ILE A 41 -9.06 0.87 -7.72
C ILE A 41 -10.02 -0.30 -7.47
N SER A 42 -11.07 -0.47 -8.29
CA SER A 42 -12.13 -1.46 -8.10
C SER A 42 -12.30 -2.36 -9.33
N LYS A 43 -12.76 -3.60 -9.14
CA LYS A 43 -13.24 -4.49 -10.22
C LYS A 43 -14.67 -4.83 -9.91
N TYR A 44 -15.59 -4.57 -10.84
CA TYR A 44 -17.03 -4.84 -10.62
C TYR A 44 -17.57 -4.17 -9.34
N GLY A 45 -17.04 -2.99 -8.97
CA GLY A 45 -17.43 -2.27 -7.76
C GLY A 45 -16.68 -2.67 -6.48
N GLU A 46 -15.78 -3.65 -6.55
CA GLU A 46 -15.12 -4.22 -5.36
C GLU A 46 -13.61 -3.96 -5.34
N SER A 47 -13.10 -3.64 -4.15
CA SER A 47 -11.68 -3.40 -3.87
C SER A 47 -11.24 -4.24 -2.66
N CYS A 48 -9.93 -4.43 -2.52
CA CYS A 48 -9.33 -4.90 -1.28
C CYS A 48 -8.73 -3.70 -0.56
N LEU A 49 -9.22 -3.44 0.65
CA LEU A 49 -8.64 -2.49 1.60
C LEU A 49 -7.74 -3.26 2.55
N SER A 50 -6.46 -2.88 2.58
CA SER A 50 -5.45 -3.47 3.45
C SER A 50 -4.93 -2.42 4.43
N ILE A 51 -4.95 -2.72 5.72
CA ILE A 51 -4.57 -1.79 6.80
C ILE A 51 -3.60 -2.50 7.74
N LEU A 52 -2.36 -2.03 7.80
CA LEU A 52 -1.42 -2.39 8.86
C LEU A 52 -1.37 -1.27 9.88
N TYR A 53 -1.46 -1.62 11.16
CA TYR A 53 -1.31 -0.68 12.25
C TYR A 53 -0.65 -1.32 13.46
N GLN A 54 -0.15 -0.46 14.35
CA GLN A 54 0.33 -0.85 15.67
C GLN A 54 -0.79 -0.69 16.69
N GLY A 55 -1.20 -1.77 17.36
CA GLY A 55 -2.26 -1.71 18.36
C GLY A 55 -2.85 -3.06 18.72
N LYS A 56 -3.89 -3.05 19.54
CA LYS A 56 -4.59 -4.28 19.93
C LYS A 56 -5.36 -4.85 18.73
N LYS A 57 -5.33 -6.18 18.61
CA LYS A 57 -6.13 -6.90 17.61
C LYS A 57 -7.62 -6.62 17.83
N ILE A 58 -8.31 -6.21 16.76
CA ILE A 58 -9.77 -6.13 16.76
C ILE A 58 -10.40 -7.52 16.65
N GLU A 59 -11.44 -7.79 17.44
CA GLU A 59 -12.20 -9.04 17.36
C GLU A 59 -13.05 -9.06 16.07
N SER A 60 -12.88 -10.09 15.25
CA SER A 60 -13.79 -10.35 14.13
C SER A 60 -14.97 -11.16 14.65
N LYS A 61 -16.12 -10.50 14.87
CA LYS A 61 -17.31 -11.17 15.42
C LYS A 61 -18.25 -11.79 14.38
N ASN A 62 -18.12 -11.52 13.07
CA ASN A 62 -18.81 -12.23 11.95
C ASN A 62 -18.67 -11.47 10.61
N SER A 63 -17.49 -11.33 10.03
CA SER A 63 -17.32 -10.28 9.00
C SER A 63 -16.30 -10.59 7.93
N GLY A 64 -16.65 -10.25 6.68
CA GLY A 64 -15.88 -10.43 5.43
C GLY A 64 -14.57 -9.62 5.36
N PHE A 65 -13.74 -9.77 6.38
CA PHE A 65 -12.38 -9.29 6.48
C PHE A 65 -11.51 -10.31 7.24
N ILE A 66 -10.22 -10.28 6.95
CA ILE A 66 -9.19 -11.10 7.57
C ILE A 66 -8.42 -10.22 8.55
N VAL A 67 -8.20 -10.67 9.78
CA VAL A 67 -7.33 -10.01 10.77
C VAL A 67 -6.18 -10.93 11.12
N GLN A 68 -4.95 -10.46 10.93
CA GLN A 68 -3.73 -11.20 11.17
C GLN A 68 -2.85 -10.43 12.16
N GLU A 69 -2.39 -11.11 13.19
CA GLU A 69 -1.35 -10.60 14.07
C GLU A 69 0.00 -10.94 13.43
N ILE A 70 0.76 -9.91 13.04
CA ILE A 70 2.00 -10.08 12.27
C ILE A 70 3.19 -10.23 13.21
N ASN A 71 3.26 -9.42 14.25
CA ASN A 71 4.34 -9.44 15.22
C ASN A 71 3.78 -9.11 16.60
N LYS A 72 3.88 -10.07 17.53
CA LYS A 72 3.38 -9.93 18.90
C LYS A 72 4.17 -8.92 19.72
N ASN A 73 5.48 -8.84 19.51
CA ASN A 73 6.35 -7.92 20.26
C ASN A 73 6.01 -6.46 19.93
N HIS A 74 5.64 -6.21 18.68
CA HIS A 74 5.28 -4.88 18.19
C HIS A 74 3.78 -4.60 18.17
N ASN A 75 2.94 -5.55 18.59
CA ASN A 75 1.48 -5.47 18.43
C ASN A 75 1.06 -5.04 17.01
N LEU A 76 1.72 -5.58 15.98
CA LEU A 76 1.38 -5.26 14.61
C LEU A 76 0.21 -6.10 14.14
N VAL A 77 -0.83 -5.42 13.70
CA VAL A 77 -2.06 -6.04 13.22
C VAL A 77 -2.32 -5.62 11.78
N LEU A 78 -2.59 -6.61 10.95
CA LEU A 78 -2.97 -6.44 9.56
C LEU A 78 -4.45 -6.81 9.39
N ILE A 79 -5.21 -5.92 8.77
CA ILE A 79 -6.58 -6.18 8.33
C ILE A 79 -6.62 -6.17 6.80
N LYS A 80 -7.27 -7.16 6.20
CA LYS A 80 -7.63 -7.16 4.77
C LYS A 80 -9.13 -7.30 4.63
N LYS A 81 -9.79 -6.37 3.96
CA LYS A 81 -11.25 -6.35 3.81
C LYS A 81 -11.66 -6.19 2.36
N LYS A 82 -12.66 -6.96 1.96
CA LYS A 82 -13.41 -6.70 0.73
C LYS A 82 -14.26 -5.46 0.93
N PHE A 83 -14.04 -4.48 0.08
CA PHE A 83 -14.45 -3.10 0.31
C PHE A 83 -15.16 -2.54 -0.93
N GLU A 84 -16.40 -2.09 -0.75
CA GLU A 84 -17.13 -1.26 -1.72
C GLU A 84 -16.99 0.20 -1.28
N LEU A 85 -16.59 1.08 -2.20
CA LEU A 85 -16.36 2.51 -1.93
C LEU A 85 -17.63 3.28 -1.51
N THR A 86 -18.81 2.70 -1.70
CA THR A 86 -20.11 3.35 -1.50
C THR A 86 -20.92 2.83 -0.32
N LYS A 87 -20.51 1.76 0.38
CA LYS A 87 -21.33 1.06 1.41
C LYS A 87 -20.64 0.86 2.76
N SER A 88 -19.69 1.71 3.13
CA SER A 88 -18.61 1.32 4.07
C SER A 88 -18.79 1.71 5.54
N ASN A 89 -19.97 2.17 5.97
CA ASN A 89 -20.11 2.83 7.28
C ASN A 89 -19.85 1.91 8.48
N ASP A 90 -20.34 0.66 8.47
CA ASP A 90 -20.24 -0.21 9.64
C ASP A 90 -18.81 -0.64 9.97
N PHE A 91 -17.97 -0.81 8.94
CA PHE A 91 -16.57 -1.18 9.15
C PHE A 91 -15.73 0.02 9.61
N LEU A 92 -16.00 1.22 9.08
CA LEU A 92 -15.34 2.43 9.54
C LEU A 92 -15.63 2.69 11.03
N ASN A 93 -16.87 2.47 11.47
CA ASN A 93 -17.25 2.58 12.89
C ASN A 93 -16.45 1.64 13.82
N ILE A 94 -16.03 0.46 13.33
CA ILE A 94 -15.15 -0.44 14.09
C ILE A 94 -13.75 0.16 14.19
N LEU A 95 -13.24 0.72 13.09
CA LEU A 95 -11.90 1.29 13.00
C LEU A 95 -11.76 2.63 13.74
N GLU A 96 -12.82 3.43 13.88
CA GLU A 96 -12.81 4.69 14.63
C GLU A 96 -12.44 4.52 16.11
N LYS A 97 -12.67 3.31 16.66
CA LYS A 97 -12.33 2.96 18.04
C LYS A 97 -10.86 2.56 18.21
N VAL A 98 -10.13 2.45 17.11
CA VAL A 98 -8.72 2.05 17.11
C VAL A 98 -7.89 3.25 16.73
N SER A 99 -6.92 3.58 17.60
CA SER A 99 -5.93 4.61 17.34
C SER A 99 -4.56 3.95 17.22
N SER A 100 -3.70 4.53 16.38
CA SER A 100 -2.36 4.01 16.17
C SER A 100 -1.37 5.11 15.80
N PRO A 101 -0.12 5.06 16.27
CA PRO A 101 0.95 5.93 15.79
C PRO A 101 1.42 5.55 14.39
N ILE A 102 1.12 4.34 13.91
CA ILE A 102 1.56 3.81 12.61
C ILE A 102 0.33 3.30 11.87
N ILE A 103 0.07 3.84 10.68
CA ILE A 103 -1.00 3.36 9.81
C ILE A 103 -0.45 3.24 8.38
N VAL A 104 -0.48 2.03 7.81
CA VAL A 104 -0.26 1.80 6.39
C VAL A 104 -1.56 1.29 5.78
N VAL A 105 -2.17 2.11 4.94
CA VAL A 105 -3.38 1.78 4.19
C VAL A 105 -3.03 1.56 2.73
N GLU A 106 -3.56 0.51 2.12
CA GLU A 106 -3.48 0.26 0.69
C GLU A 106 -4.85 -0.13 0.15
N VAL A 107 -5.26 0.50 -0.94
CA VAL A 107 -6.43 0.11 -1.71
C VAL A 107 -5.98 -0.50 -3.02
N THR A 108 -6.40 -1.74 -3.26
CA THR A 108 -6.09 -2.49 -4.48
C THR A 108 -7.36 -3.01 -5.14
N ARG A 109 -7.30 -3.20 -6.45
CA ARG A 109 -8.38 -3.84 -7.21
C ARG A 109 -8.61 -5.29 -6.75
N MET A 110 -9.86 -5.67 -6.50
CA MET A 110 -10.24 -7.03 -6.13
C MET A 110 -10.19 -7.96 -7.36
N ILE A 111 -9.19 -8.84 -7.50
CA ILE A 111 -9.09 -9.76 -8.65
C ILE A 111 -8.91 -11.26 -8.29
N SER A 112 -8.79 -11.59 -7.01
CA SER A 112 -8.63 -12.94 -6.42
C SER A 112 -9.07 -12.86 -4.96
N GLU A 113 -9.00 -13.93 -4.17
CA GLU A 113 -9.35 -13.91 -2.74
C GLU A 113 -8.43 -13.00 -1.91
N LEU A 114 -8.93 -12.56 -0.74
CA LEU A 114 -8.26 -11.57 0.14
C LEU A 114 -6.88 -12.03 0.63
N GLU A 115 -6.70 -13.32 0.87
CA GLU A 115 -5.44 -13.92 1.33
C GLU A 115 -4.28 -13.71 0.35
N PHE A 116 -4.57 -13.67 -0.95
CA PHE A 116 -3.57 -13.44 -2.00
C PHE A 116 -3.26 -11.96 -2.24
N ARG A 117 -4.00 -11.05 -1.60
CA ARG A 117 -3.83 -9.60 -1.76
C ARG A 117 -2.67 -9.08 -0.92
N PRO A 118 -1.95 -8.04 -1.36
CA PRO A 118 -1.02 -7.32 -0.52
C PRO A 118 -1.66 -6.75 0.77
N PRO A 119 -0.87 -6.51 1.83
CA PRO A 119 0.56 -6.80 1.90
C PRO A 119 0.84 -8.30 1.98
N TRP A 120 1.96 -8.70 1.39
CA TRP A 120 2.46 -10.08 1.48
C TRP A 120 3.44 -10.21 2.63
N ILE A 121 3.30 -11.29 3.38
CA ILE A 121 4.20 -11.64 4.47
C ILE A 121 5.25 -12.58 3.89
N LEU A 122 6.51 -12.20 4.01
CA LEU A 122 7.63 -13.05 3.61
C LEU A 122 8.03 -14.05 4.69
N PRO A 123 8.77 -15.13 4.34
CA PRO A 123 9.23 -16.11 5.33
C PRO A 123 10.03 -15.53 6.49
N LYS A 124 10.71 -14.39 6.30
CA LYS A 124 11.46 -13.70 7.37
C LYS A 124 10.65 -12.62 8.09
N GLY A 125 9.34 -12.54 7.82
CA GLY A 125 8.42 -11.64 8.49
C GLY A 125 8.32 -10.23 7.89
N GLU A 126 9.04 -9.92 6.81
CA GLU A 126 8.86 -8.62 6.15
C GLU A 126 7.50 -8.54 5.46
N LEU A 127 6.87 -7.37 5.56
CA LEU A 127 5.63 -7.04 4.89
C LEU A 127 5.91 -6.22 3.66
N ILE A 128 5.36 -6.65 2.52
CA ILE A 128 5.54 -5.97 1.25
C ILE A 128 4.21 -5.40 0.77
N PHE A 129 4.19 -4.08 0.62
CA PHE A 129 3.13 -3.30 0.00
C PHE A 129 3.63 -2.81 -1.37
N PRO A 130 3.38 -3.56 -2.45
CA PRO A 130 3.81 -3.19 -3.79
C PRO A 130 2.85 -2.14 -4.35
N VAL A 131 3.30 -0.89 -4.37
CA VAL A 131 2.49 0.24 -4.81
C VAL A 131 2.78 0.58 -6.27
N GLY A 132 1.77 0.53 -7.15
CA GLY A 132 1.89 1.10 -8.50
C GLY A 132 1.37 0.26 -9.67
N MET A 133 1.69 0.72 -10.89
CA MET A 133 1.22 0.14 -12.16
C MET A 133 2.03 -1.07 -12.57
N ILE A 134 1.74 -2.21 -11.96
CA ILE A 134 2.35 -3.48 -12.34
C ILE A 134 1.68 -4.08 -13.59
N THR A 135 0.38 -3.82 -13.76
CA THR A 135 -0.47 -4.40 -14.80
C THR A 135 0.00 -4.16 -16.25
N PRO A 136 0.44 -2.96 -16.68
CA PRO A 136 0.90 -2.74 -18.05
C PRO A 136 2.19 -3.49 -18.42
N TYR A 137 2.93 -4.03 -17.44
CA TYR A 137 4.18 -4.76 -17.69
C TYR A 137 3.95 -6.24 -18.01
N PHE A 138 2.89 -6.85 -17.45
CA PHE A 138 2.55 -8.26 -17.69
C PHE A 138 1.53 -8.48 -18.80
N LYS A 139 1.07 -7.40 -19.47
CA LYS A 139 0.16 -7.44 -20.61
C LYS A 139 0.58 -6.45 -21.68
N LYS A 140 0.42 -6.82 -22.95
CA LYS A 140 0.74 -5.94 -24.07
C LYS A 140 -0.18 -4.73 -24.04
N MET A 141 0.39 -3.54 -23.97
CA MET A 141 -0.31 -2.26 -24.00
C MET A 141 0.38 -1.33 -25.00
N SER A 142 -0.28 -1.08 -26.12
CA SER A 142 0.26 -0.33 -27.26
C SER A 142 0.67 1.10 -26.90
N ASP A 143 -0.04 1.71 -25.96
CA ASP A 143 0.15 3.12 -25.54
C ASP A 143 1.01 3.25 -24.28
N SER A 144 1.60 2.15 -23.82
CA SER A 144 2.48 2.15 -22.65
C SER A 144 3.89 2.62 -22.99
N PRO A 145 4.58 3.37 -22.10
CA PRO A 145 6.02 3.61 -22.22
C PRO A 145 6.84 2.31 -22.22
N TYR A 146 6.24 1.17 -21.84
CA TYR A 146 6.83 -0.17 -21.83
C TYR A 146 6.47 -1.05 -23.02
N LYS A 147 5.84 -0.51 -24.08
CA LYS A 147 5.38 -1.31 -25.23
C LYS A 147 6.47 -2.16 -25.90
N ASN A 148 7.74 -1.78 -25.74
CA ASN A 148 8.91 -2.48 -26.29
C ASN A 148 9.64 -3.37 -25.26
N ASP A 149 9.30 -3.30 -23.97
CA ASP A 149 9.91 -4.13 -22.93
C ASP A 149 9.14 -5.46 -22.77
N ASN A 150 9.77 -6.55 -23.21
CA ASN A 150 9.16 -7.87 -23.22
C ASN A 150 9.47 -8.72 -21.98
N ARG A 151 10.23 -8.21 -21.00
CA ARG A 151 10.66 -9.01 -19.83
C ARG A 151 9.47 -9.44 -18.97
N GLY A 152 8.54 -8.53 -18.70
CA GLY A 152 7.30 -8.82 -17.98
C GLY A 152 6.42 -9.82 -18.72
N LEU A 153 6.24 -9.63 -20.03
CA LEU A 153 5.50 -10.55 -20.88
C LEU A 153 6.12 -11.96 -20.92
N LYS A 154 7.46 -12.06 -20.98
CA LYS A 154 8.18 -13.34 -20.91
C LYS A 154 7.97 -14.01 -19.55
N PHE A 155 8.04 -13.25 -18.46
CA PHE A 155 7.79 -13.78 -17.11
C PHE A 155 6.35 -14.27 -16.94
N ALA A 156 5.36 -13.48 -17.39
CA ALA A 156 3.95 -13.84 -17.37
C ALA A 156 3.67 -15.12 -18.19
N LYS A 157 4.29 -15.26 -19.37
CA LYS A 157 4.20 -16.47 -20.20
C LYS A 157 4.76 -17.72 -19.52
N ALA A 158 5.70 -17.59 -18.59
CA ALA A 158 6.19 -18.72 -17.80
C ALA A 158 5.23 -19.12 -16.66
N HIS A 159 4.20 -18.31 -16.39
CA HIS A 159 3.24 -18.47 -15.28
C HIS A 159 1.79 -18.57 -15.80
N GLN A 160 1.58 -19.17 -16.97
CA GLN A 160 0.34 -19.17 -17.79
C GLN A 160 -0.98 -19.60 -17.12
N LYS A 161 -1.00 -19.98 -15.84
CA LYS A 161 -2.20 -20.37 -15.09
C LYS A 161 -2.60 -19.37 -13.98
N LYS A 162 -1.82 -18.31 -13.80
CA LYS A 162 -1.97 -17.35 -12.70
C LYS A 162 -2.56 -16.04 -13.20
N ASP A 163 -3.42 -15.41 -12.41
CA ASP A 163 -3.90 -14.04 -12.70
C ASP A 163 -2.74 -13.04 -12.62
N GLN A 164 -2.86 -11.88 -13.27
CA GLN A 164 -1.84 -10.83 -13.31
C GLN A 164 -1.38 -10.36 -11.93
N SER A 165 -2.26 -10.35 -10.93
CA SER A 165 -1.86 -10.07 -9.55
C SER A 165 -0.97 -11.17 -8.98
N GLU A 166 -1.26 -12.44 -9.24
CA GLU A 166 -0.41 -13.55 -8.79
C GLU A 166 0.92 -13.59 -9.56
N ILE A 167 0.92 -13.24 -10.83
CA ILE A 167 2.13 -13.05 -11.64
C ILE A 167 2.95 -11.90 -11.05
N ALA A 168 2.32 -10.79 -10.67
CA ALA A 168 2.98 -9.70 -9.96
C ALA A 168 3.59 -10.16 -8.65
N THR A 169 2.84 -10.89 -7.82
CA THR A 169 3.34 -11.48 -6.57
C THR A 169 4.57 -12.34 -6.83
N ALA A 170 4.49 -13.28 -7.79
CA ALA A 170 5.59 -14.16 -8.15
C ALA A 170 6.81 -13.37 -8.64
N TYR A 171 6.58 -12.26 -9.34
CA TYR A 171 7.64 -11.39 -9.81
C TYR A 171 8.37 -10.67 -8.68
N TYR A 172 7.65 -10.08 -7.71
CA TYR A 172 8.27 -9.51 -6.51
C TYR A 172 8.99 -10.59 -5.69
N HIS A 173 8.35 -11.75 -5.51
CA HIS A 173 8.92 -12.90 -4.81
C HIS A 173 10.26 -13.33 -5.39
N LYS A 174 10.43 -13.29 -6.71
CA LYS A 174 11.72 -13.60 -7.36
C LYS A 174 12.86 -12.73 -6.83
N PHE A 175 12.70 -11.40 -6.78
CA PHE A 175 13.75 -10.49 -6.30
C PHE A 175 14.09 -10.72 -4.83
N ILE A 176 13.09 -11.13 -4.05
CA ILE A 176 13.24 -11.44 -2.64
C ILE A 176 14.01 -12.75 -2.47
N SER A 177 13.58 -13.82 -3.17
CA SER A 177 14.22 -15.14 -3.11
C SER A 177 15.67 -15.13 -3.61
N GLU A 178 16.00 -14.21 -4.52
CA GLU A 178 17.36 -14.03 -5.03
C GLU A 178 18.23 -13.08 -4.18
N GLY A 179 17.71 -12.51 -3.08
CA GLY A 179 18.44 -11.53 -2.28
C GLY A 179 18.67 -10.18 -2.99
N LYS A 180 17.91 -9.91 -4.06
CA LYS A 180 18.03 -8.75 -4.95
C LYS A 180 16.90 -7.75 -4.75
N ILE A 181 16.35 -7.64 -3.55
CA ILE A 181 15.23 -6.72 -3.28
C ILE A 181 15.60 -5.26 -3.60
N ARG A 182 16.87 -4.88 -3.45
CA ARG A 182 17.36 -3.54 -3.84
C ARG A 182 17.29 -3.29 -5.34
N ASP A 183 17.33 -4.34 -6.16
CA ASP A 183 17.21 -4.22 -7.62
C ASP A 183 15.85 -3.70 -8.05
N LEU A 184 14.82 -3.82 -7.19
CA LEU A 184 13.50 -3.18 -7.35
C LEU A 184 13.62 -1.66 -7.58
N SER A 185 14.61 -0.99 -6.99
CA SER A 185 14.86 0.45 -7.24
C SER A 185 15.39 0.76 -8.65
N ASN A 186 15.86 -0.24 -9.39
CA ASN A 186 16.46 -0.08 -10.71
C ASN A 186 15.51 -0.58 -11.82
N ALA A 187 14.98 0.35 -12.60
CA ALA A 187 14.09 0.02 -13.72
C ALA A 187 14.79 -0.76 -14.85
N ASP A 188 16.11 -0.63 -15.01
CA ASP A 188 16.86 -1.44 -15.99
C ASP A 188 17.04 -2.88 -15.54
N LYS A 189 16.94 -3.17 -14.24
CA LYS A 189 16.95 -4.54 -13.71
C LYS A 189 15.55 -5.16 -13.67
N THR A 190 14.53 -4.35 -13.41
CA THR A 190 13.18 -4.82 -13.13
C THR A 190 12.19 -4.63 -14.27
N GLY A 191 12.43 -3.69 -15.18
CA GLY A 191 11.45 -3.30 -16.22
C GLY A 191 10.14 -2.73 -15.69
N LEU A 192 10.01 -2.55 -14.38
CA LEU A 192 8.80 -2.05 -13.73
C LEU A 192 8.85 -0.53 -13.58
N ILE A 193 7.67 0.11 -13.56
CA ILE A 193 7.45 1.29 -12.74
C ILE A 193 6.74 0.83 -11.50
N HIS A 194 7.38 1.00 -10.36
CA HIS A 194 6.73 0.70 -9.12
C HIS A 194 7.34 1.49 -7.97
N PHE A 195 6.57 1.44 -6.92
CA PHE A 195 6.96 1.78 -5.59
C PHE A 195 6.70 0.57 -4.69
N THR A 196 7.44 0.41 -3.62
CA THR A 196 7.18 -0.65 -2.65
C THR A 196 7.52 -0.13 -1.27
N THR A 197 6.54 -0.16 -0.37
CA THR A 197 6.81 -0.05 1.07
C THR A 197 7.14 -1.44 1.58
N ILE A 198 8.30 -1.58 2.22
CA ILE A 198 8.67 -2.77 2.95
C ILE A 198 8.71 -2.39 4.43
N VAL A 199 7.95 -3.13 5.24
CA VAL A 199 8.00 -3.02 6.69
C VAL A 199 8.72 -4.24 7.22
N THR A 200 9.87 -4.03 7.86
CA THR A 200 10.70 -5.08 8.42
C THR A 200 10.67 -4.99 9.94
N PRO A 201 10.06 -5.96 10.63
CA PRO A 201 10.21 -6.08 12.07
C PRO A 201 11.63 -6.55 12.41
N VAL A 202 12.40 -5.76 13.14
CA VAL A 202 13.77 -6.09 13.57
C VAL A 202 13.85 -5.91 15.07
N ASN A 203 13.97 -7.01 15.83
CA ASN A 203 14.03 -6.97 17.29
C ASN A 203 12.91 -6.11 17.91
N ASP A 204 13.28 -4.99 18.52
CA ASP A 204 12.51 -3.96 19.21
C ASP A 204 12.21 -2.72 18.33
N ARG A 205 12.47 -2.77 17.02
CA ARG A 205 12.18 -1.67 16.10
C ARG A 205 11.46 -2.10 14.83
N LEU A 206 10.85 -1.12 14.16
CA LEU A 206 10.28 -1.29 12.82
C LEU A 206 11.07 -0.45 11.82
N GLU A 207 11.57 -1.11 10.78
CA GLU A 207 12.25 -0.44 9.68
C GLU A 207 11.31 -0.28 8.48
N PHE A 208 11.22 0.94 7.95
CA PHE A 208 10.42 1.25 6.77
C PHE A 208 11.34 1.56 5.60
N SER A 209 11.34 0.66 4.61
CA SER A 209 12.02 0.88 3.34
C SER A 209 11.03 1.30 2.27
N PHE A 210 11.35 2.39 1.60
CA PHE A 210 10.60 2.87 0.45
C PHE A 210 11.46 2.68 -0.80
N ILE A 211 11.05 1.76 -1.67
CA ILE A 211 11.76 1.46 -2.91
C ILE A 211 10.97 2.07 -4.06
N GLN A 212 11.62 2.88 -4.88
CA GLN A 212 11.01 3.58 -6.01
C GLN A 212 11.90 3.46 -7.23
N ASN A 213 11.31 3.32 -8.42
CA ASN A 213 12.04 3.43 -9.67
C ASN A 213 11.38 4.40 -10.68
N ARG A 214 12.23 5.19 -11.36
CA ARG A 214 11.99 6.09 -12.51
C ARG A 214 10.85 7.14 -12.51
N LEU A 215 9.79 7.05 -11.72
CA LEU A 215 8.75 8.10 -11.66
C LEU A 215 9.08 9.14 -10.58
N LYS A 216 8.58 10.37 -10.74
CA LYS A 216 8.34 11.31 -9.63
C LYS A 216 7.06 10.86 -8.90
N ILE A 217 7.11 9.75 -8.16
CA ILE A 217 6.06 9.49 -7.17
C ILE A 217 6.25 10.51 -6.04
N ALA A 218 5.13 11.06 -5.60
CA ALA A 218 5.09 12.27 -4.83
C ALA A 218 5.40 11.97 -3.35
N ASN A 219 6.68 12.07 -3.00
CA ASN A 219 7.18 11.87 -1.64
C ASN A 219 6.94 13.16 -0.85
N TYR A 220 6.03 13.16 0.12
CA TYR A 220 5.67 14.36 0.87
C TYR A 220 5.80 14.18 2.37
N PHE A 221 6.80 14.84 2.96
CA PHE A 221 7.10 14.78 4.38
C PHE A 221 6.64 16.04 5.05
N PHE A 222 6.09 15.88 6.25
CA PHE A 222 5.57 16.96 7.06
C PHE A 222 5.98 16.72 8.50
N GLU A 223 7.14 17.24 8.92
CA GLU A 223 7.53 17.15 10.34
C GLU A 223 6.41 17.69 11.25
N PRO A 224 6.04 16.97 12.33
CA PRO A 224 6.73 15.80 12.90
C PRO A 224 6.36 14.44 12.28
N ASP A 225 5.38 14.36 11.37
CA ASP A 225 4.87 13.11 10.83
C ASP A 225 5.53 12.69 9.50
N ILE A 226 5.65 11.38 9.32
CA ILE A 226 6.01 10.81 8.02
C ILE A 226 4.71 10.43 7.31
N LEU A 227 4.38 11.21 6.28
CA LEU A 227 3.34 10.87 5.32
C LEU A 227 4.00 10.32 4.05
N PHE A 228 3.45 9.27 3.50
CA PHE A 228 3.86 8.76 2.21
C PHE A 228 2.62 8.35 1.42
N SER A 229 2.54 8.76 0.15
CA SER A 229 1.50 8.26 -0.75
C SER A 229 2.03 8.08 -2.15
N SER A 230 1.51 7.06 -2.83
CA SER A 230 1.70 6.89 -4.27
C SER A 230 1.03 7.96 -5.14
N ASN A 231 0.18 8.82 -4.55
CA ASN A 231 -0.57 9.83 -5.27
C ASN A 231 -0.54 11.19 -4.55
N GLU A 232 -0.21 12.25 -5.28
CA GLU A 232 -0.09 13.61 -4.73
C GLU A 232 -1.42 14.18 -4.23
N ILE A 233 -2.52 13.93 -4.94
CA ILE A 233 -3.84 14.43 -4.58
C ILE A 233 -4.29 13.78 -3.27
N VAL A 234 -4.04 12.48 -3.11
CA VAL A 234 -4.25 11.74 -1.86
C VAL A 234 -3.44 12.36 -0.73
N ALA A 235 -2.13 12.55 -0.91
CA ALA A 235 -1.28 13.15 0.11
C ALA A 235 -1.75 14.56 0.54
N ARG A 236 -2.05 15.44 -0.42
CA ARG A 236 -2.52 16.80 -0.14
C ARG A 236 -3.86 16.82 0.59
N SER A 237 -4.77 15.93 0.22
CA SER A 237 -6.10 15.86 0.81
C SER A 237 -6.07 15.30 2.23
N VAL A 238 -5.28 14.24 2.46
CA VAL A 238 -5.02 13.71 3.81
C VAL A 238 -4.37 14.77 4.67
N ARG A 239 -3.39 15.52 4.13
CA ARG A 239 -2.82 16.66 4.87
C ARG A 239 -3.89 17.68 5.25
N ARG A 240 -4.72 18.11 4.29
CA ARG A 240 -5.74 19.11 4.55
C ARG A 240 -6.68 18.65 5.67
N ALA A 241 -7.11 17.39 5.64
CA ALA A 241 -8.01 16.83 6.64
C ALA A 241 -7.38 16.73 8.03
N LEU A 242 -6.15 16.23 8.13
CA LEU A 242 -5.49 15.95 9.42
C LEU A 242 -4.77 17.17 10.03
N TYR A 243 -4.39 18.16 9.21
CA TYR A 243 -3.55 19.30 9.62
C TYR A 243 -4.11 20.64 9.16
N LEU A 244 -5.44 20.78 9.16
CA LEU A 244 -6.17 21.92 8.59
C LEU A 244 -5.64 23.31 9.07
N ASN A 245 -4.98 23.36 10.23
CA ASN A 245 -4.44 24.58 10.85
C ASN A 245 -2.92 24.57 11.10
N LYS A 246 -2.14 23.63 10.53
CA LYS A 246 -0.67 23.61 10.69
C LYS A 246 0.03 23.98 9.39
N ASP A 247 0.91 24.97 9.45
CA ASP A 247 1.82 25.27 8.34
C ASP A 247 2.99 24.29 8.36
N ILE A 248 2.93 23.29 7.47
CA ILE A 248 3.98 22.27 7.36
C ILE A 248 4.56 22.27 5.94
N GLN A 249 5.87 22.44 5.81
CA GLN A 249 6.54 22.45 4.52
C GLN A 249 6.66 21.02 3.94
N MET A 250 6.31 20.84 2.66
CA MET A 250 6.54 19.57 1.95
C MET A 250 8.02 19.38 1.65
N ARG A 251 8.67 18.35 2.24
CA ARG A 251 10.00 17.91 1.79
C ARG A 251 9.89 16.74 0.81
N ARG A 252 10.72 16.77 -0.26
CA ARG A 252 10.64 15.87 -1.43
C ARG A 252 11.65 14.71 -1.45
N ASN A 253 12.63 14.68 -0.55
CA ASN A 253 13.73 13.73 -0.60
C ASN A 253 13.69 12.74 0.56
N LEU A 254 13.51 11.46 0.21
CA LEU A 254 13.68 10.35 1.13
C LEU A 254 14.84 9.46 0.76
N ARG A 255 15.65 9.18 1.76
CA ARG A 255 16.43 7.97 1.86
C ARG A 255 16.01 7.31 3.17
N PHE A 256 15.75 6.00 3.13
CA PHE A 256 15.54 5.03 4.23
C PHE A 256 15.20 5.59 5.63
N TYR A 257 14.09 5.15 6.23
CA TYR A 257 13.64 5.63 7.54
C TYR A 257 13.62 4.51 8.59
N GLU A 258 14.25 4.78 9.74
CA GLU A 258 14.23 3.93 10.93
C GLU A 258 13.35 4.57 12.01
N ILE A 259 12.52 3.76 12.67
CA ILE A 259 11.73 4.17 13.83
C ILE A 259 12.11 3.26 14.99
N ILE A 260 12.70 3.87 16.02
CA ILE A 260 12.89 3.23 17.33
C ILE A 260 11.56 3.39 18.07
N ILE A 261 10.98 2.27 18.50
CA ILE A 261 9.70 2.23 19.24
C ILE A 261 10.01 2.09 20.72
#